data_AF-A0A077ZBK4-F1
#
_entry.id   AF-A0A077ZBK4-F1
#
_cell.length_a   1.000
_cell.length_b   1.000
_cell.length_c   1.000
_cell.angle_alpha   90.00
_cell.angle_beta   90.00
_cell.angle_gamma   90.00
#
_symmetry.space_group_name_H-M   'P 1'
#
loop_
_entity.id
_entity.type
_entity.pdbx_description
1 polymer ?
#
loop_
_entity_poly.entity_id
_entity_poly.type
_entity_poly.pdbx_seq_one_letter_code
_entity_poly.pdbx_strand_id
1 'polypeptide(L)'
;MLECDDVDKRPLALTDIIIVADKANVPSHFHPILKAADDPSYDVDLWKEGFFSILRPCRYICISRWPDICLINDKDKVPAEYEPIEWTYDTREKALRRKQICVKRLLRKQVTDAVCEISIFARQKKPPGNHYYAGDIDGLLLCFKYRPVYKRFRREG
;
A
#
# COMPACT_ATOMS: atom_id res chain seq x y z
N MET A 1 -29.16 -9.29 -28.88
CA MET A 1 -27.91 -10.05 -29.02
C MET A 1 -26.87 -9.27 -28.25
N LEU A 2 -26.65 -9.62 -26.98
CA LEU A 2 -25.77 -8.85 -26.09
C LEU A 2 -24.31 -9.15 -26.46
N GLU A 3 -23.57 -8.09 -26.75
CA GLU A 3 -22.18 -8.10 -27.21
C GLU A 3 -21.29 -8.88 -26.25
N CYS A 4 -20.49 -9.77 -26.83
CA CYS A 4 -19.58 -10.66 -26.14
C CYS A 4 -18.18 -10.02 -26.04
N ASP A 5 -18.05 -8.75 -25.62
CA ASP A 5 -16.78 -8.01 -25.78
C ASP A 5 -16.40 -7.05 -24.62
N ASP A 6 -16.56 -7.49 -23.37
CA ASP A 6 -15.80 -6.89 -22.24
C ASP A 6 -14.98 -7.96 -21.50
N VAL A 7 -14.31 -8.80 -22.29
CA VAL A 7 -13.45 -9.87 -21.82
C VAL A 7 -12.14 -9.27 -21.27
N ASP A 8 -12.18 -8.96 -19.98
CA ASP A 8 -11.06 -9.15 -19.03
C ASP A 8 -9.79 -8.30 -19.25
N LYS A 9 -9.90 -6.97 -19.13
CA LYS A 9 -8.74 -6.07 -18.93
C LYS A 9 -8.12 -6.12 -17.51
N ARG A 10 -8.41 -7.15 -16.71
CA ARG A 10 -7.97 -7.20 -15.29
C ARG A 10 -6.69 -8.03 -15.14
N PRO A 11 -5.61 -7.48 -14.57
CA PRO A 11 -4.32 -8.16 -14.51
C PRO A 11 -4.39 -9.54 -13.83
N LEU A 12 -3.67 -10.50 -14.41
CA LEU A 12 -3.70 -11.93 -14.10
C LEU A 12 -2.96 -12.34 -12.81
N ALA A 13 -2.35 -11.41 -12.07
CA ALA A 13 -1.61 -11.73 -10.85
C ALA A 13 -1.82 -10.68 -9.76
N LEU A 14 -1.74 -11.11 -8.50
CA LEU A 14 -1.66 -10.19 -7.37
C LEU A 14 -0.32 -9.52 -7.33
N THR A 15 -0.25 -8.53 -6.46
CA THR A 15 0.69 -7.45 -6.61
C THR A 15 0.94 -6.73 -5.37
N ASP A 16 1.96 -5.91 -5.50
CA ASP A 16 2.93 -5.75 -4.48
C ASP A 16 3.05 -4.29 -4.13
N ILE A 17 3.54 -4.08 -2.92
CA ILE A 17 3.78 -2.80 -2.29
C ILE A 17 5.21 -2.82 -1.80
N ILE A 18 5.92 -1.74 -2.05
CA ILE A 18 7.29 -1.54 -1.60
C ILE A 18 7.40 -0.16 -0.96
N ILE A 19 8.48 0.06 -0.22
CA ILE A 19 8.86 1.38 0.27
C ILE A 19 10.21 1.71 -0.36
N VAL A 20 10.38 2.92 -0.89
CA VAL A 20 11.67 3.40 -1.42
C VAL A 20 12.18 4.57 -0.59
N ALA A 21 13.50 4.73 -0.50
CA ALA A 21 14.12 5.90 0.11
C ALA A 21 14.20 7.08 -0.87
N ASP A 22 14.45 6.80 -2.15
CA ASP A 22 14.52 7.79 -3.22
C ASP A 22 13.43 7.54 -4.28
N LYS A 23 12.61 8.56 -4.53
CA LYS A 23 11.56 8.54 -5.56
C LYS A 23 12.12 8.35 -6.99
N ALA A 24 13.40 8.63 -7.23
CA ALA A 24 14.07 8.37 -8.50
C ALA A 24 14.33 6.88 -8.74
N ASN A 25 14.37 6.07 -7.68
CA ASN A 25 14.66 4.63 -7.72
C ASN A 25 13.39 3.75 -7.77
N VAL A 26 12.22 4.34 -8.04
CA VAL A 26 10.97 3.58 -8.14
C VAL A 26 11.02 2.68 -9.37
N PRO A 27 10.82 1.35 -9.24
CA PRO A 27 10.76 0.46 -10.39
C PRO A 27 9.61 0.86 -11.34
N SER A 28 9.81 0.69 -12.64
CA SER A 28 8.92 1.20 -13.70
C SER A 28 7.45 0.76 -13.63
N HIS A 29 7.14 -0.31 -12.91
CA HIS A 29 5.80 -0.89 -12.76
C HIS A 29 5.15 -0.59 -11.40
N PHE A 30 5.76 0.31 -10.62
CA PHE A 30 5.23 0.81 -9.37
C PHE A 30 4.92 2.30 -9.48
N HIS A 31 3.90 2.74 -8.76
CA HIS A 31 3.52 4.15 -8.66
C HIS A 31 3.73 4.64 -7.23
N PRO A 32 4.55 5.68 -7.01
CA PRO A 32 4.80 6.20 -5.68
C PRO A 32 3.63 7.07 -5.19
N ILE A 33 3.26 6.94 -3.93
CA ILE A 33 2.37 7.89 -3.23
C ILE A 33 3.25 9.00 -2.66
N LEU A 34 3.34 10.11 -3.40
CA LEU A 34 4.20 11.24 -3.04
C LEU A 34 3.46 12.34 -2.27
N LYS A 35 2.15 12.47 -2.46
CA LYS A 35 1.33 13.57 -1.93
C LYS A 35 0.14 13.05 -1.16
N ALA A 36 -0.30 13.83 -0.17
CA ALA A 36 -1.44 13.46 0.65
C ALA A 36 -2.73 13.60 -0.17
N ALA A 37 -3.65 12.65 0.01
CA ALA A 37 -4.90 12.62 -0.75
C ALA A 37 -5.83 13.80 -0.41
N ASP A 38 -5.72 14.37 0.79
CA ASP A 38 -6.47 15.55 1.25
C ASP A 38 -5.72 16.88 1.10
N ASP A 39 -4.42 16.85 0.77
CA ASP A 39 -3.59 18.03 0.61
C ASP A 39 -2.48 17.78 -0.42
N PRO A 40 -2.69 18.14 -1.70
CA PRO A 40 -1.70 17.95 -2.75
C PRO A 40 -0.38 18.70 -2.53
N SER A 41 -0.35 19.70 -1.63
CA SER A 41 0.88 20.42 -1.29
C SER A 41 1.74 19.67 -0.28
N TYR A 42 1.15 18.73 0.48
CA TYR A 42 1.82 18.01 1.54
C TYR A 42 2.62 16.82 0.98
N ASP A 43 3.93 16.78 1.25
CA ASP A 43 4.80 15.66 0.89
C ASP A 43 4.61 14.49 1.87
N VAL A 44 4.33 13.30 1.33
CA VAL A 44 4.07 12.10 2.12
C VAL A 44 5.37 11.32 2.32
N ASP A 45 6.27 11.95 3.05
CA ASP A 45 7.43 11.27 3.60
C ASP A 45 7.03 10.54 4.89
N LEU A 46 7.11 9.21 4.85
CA LEU A 46 6.79 8.34 5.98
C LEU A 46 7.92 8.23 7.01
N TRP A 47 9.04 8.93 6.78
CA TRP A 47 10.17 8.99 7.69
C TRP A 47 10.41 10.41 8.16
N LYS A 48 9.61 10.85 9.13
CA LYS A 48 9.84 12.15 9.77
C LYS A 48 11.11 12.11 10.61
N GLU A 49 12.13 12.79 10.12
CA GLU A 49 13.34 13.03 10.89
C GLU A 49 13.13 14.02 12.04
N GLY A 50 13.91 13.84 13.10
CA GLY A 50 14.11 14.87 14.11
C GLY A 50 15.01 15.99 13.59
N PHE A 51 14.99 17.13 14.26
CA PHE A 51 15.64 18.39 13.87
C PHE A 51 17.19 18.36 13.67
N PHE A 52 17.86 17.21 13.85
CA PHE A 52 19.33 17.13 13.91
C PHE A 52 20.00 16.30 12.81
N SER A 53 19.25 15.80 11.83
CA SER A 53 19.81 15.02 10.73
C SER A 53 20.12 15.91 9.51
N ILE A 54 21.38 15.92 9.08
CA ILE A 54 21.88 16.68 7.92
C ILE A 54 21.53 15.99 6.60
N LEU A 55 21.34 14.67 6.62
CA LEU A 55 20.84 13.87 5.51
C LEU A 55 19.47 13.35 5.91
N ARG A 56 18.42 13.71 5.14
CA ARG A 56 17.04 13.25 5.35
C ARG A 56 16.75 11.99 4.54
N PRO A 57 16.71 10.79 5.16
CA PRO A 57 16.17 9.61 4.49
C PRO A 57 14.66 9.83 4.37
N CYS A 58 14.15 9.96 3.15
CA CYS A 58 12.72 9.94 2.90
C CYS A 58 12.23 8.49 2.82
N ARG A 59 10.92 8.25 2.97
CA ARG A 59 10.29 6.94 2.70
C ARG A 59 8.96 7.11 1.98
N TYR A 60 8.86 6.56 0.79
CA TYR A 60 7.66 6.61 -0.05
C TYR A 60 7.11 5.22 -0.32
N ILE A 61 5.83 5.02 -0.02
CA ILE A 61 5.11 3.81 -0.44
C ILE A 61 4.97 3.84 -1.96
N CYS A 62 5.29 2.72 -2.61
CA CYS A 62 5.06 2.52 -4.03
C CYS A 62 4.21 1.27 -4.23
N ILE A 63 3.22 1.35 -5.11
CA ILE A 63 2.23 0.29 -5.30
C ILE A 63 2.22 -0.11 -6.77
N SER A 64 2.34 -1.41 -7.03
CA SER A 64 2.15 -1.94 -8.38
C SER A 64 0.70 -2.35 -8.58
N ARG A 65 0.08 -3.04 -7.61
CA ARG A 65 -1.36 -3.32 -7.46
C ARG A 65 -1.62 -3.84 -6.01
N TRP A 66 -2.60 -4.72 -5.77
CA TRP A 66 -3.49 -4.69 -4.59
C TRP A 66 -3.33 -5.80 -3.52
N PRO A 67 -2.41 -5.73 -2.53
CA PRO A 67 -2.34 -6.66 -1.40
C PRO A 67 -3.23 -6.21 -0.25
N ASP A 68 -3.64 -7.14 0.62
CA ASP A 68 -4.25 -6.75 1.89
C ASP A 68 -3.18 -6.17 2.84
N ILE A 69 -3.49 -5.11 3.59
CA ILE A 69 -2.50 -4.35 4.37
C ILE A 69 -2.95 -4.09 5.81
N CYS A 70 -2.01 -4.12 6.75
CA CYS A 70 -2.20 -3.62 8.11
C CYS A 70 -0.92 -2.92 8.61
N LEU A 71 -1.06 -2.08 9.63
CA LEU A 71 0.06 -1.39 10.26
C LEU A 71 0.19 -1.86 11.72
N ILE A 72 1.38 -2.29 12.12
CA ILE A 72 1.69 -2.71 13.49
C ILE A 72 2.80 -1.83 14.08
N ASN A 73 3.02 -1.88 15.41
CA ASN A 73 4.22 -1.27 15.97
C ASN A 73 5.45 -2.13 15.63
N ASP A 74 6.62 -1.50 15.53
CA ASP A 74 7.87 -2.12 15.11
C ASP A 74 8.33 -3.34 15.94
N LYS A 75 7.85 -3.47 17.17
CA LYS A 75 8.18 -4.57 18.09
C LYS A 75 7.02 -5.56 18.29
N ASP A 76 5.87 -5.29 17.69
CA ASP A 76 4.71 -6.16 17.82
C ASP A 76 4.90 -7.42 16.97
N LYS A 77 4.22 -8.50 17.37
CA LYS A 77 4.24 -9.73 16.60
C LYS A 77 3.48 -9.54 15.28
N VAL A 78 4.11 -9.91 14.16
CA VAL A 78 3.46 -9.93 12.85
C VAL A 78 2.26 -10.89 12.88
N PRO A 79 1.06 -10.45 12.46
CA PRO A 79 -0.12 -11.31 12.37
C PRO A 79 0.11 -12.52 11.46
N ALA A 80 -0.55 -13.64 11.74
CA ALA A 80 -0.47 -14.83 10.89
C ALA A 80 -0.90 -14.49 9.45
N GLU A 81 -0.21 -15.06 8.45
CA GLU A 81 -0.40 -14.84 7.01
C GLU A 81 0.02 -13.45 6.47
N TYR A 82 0.53 -12.56 7.31
CA TYR A 82 1.13 -11.30 6.86
C TYR A 82 2.66 -11.39 6.88
N GLU A 83 3.29 -10.60 6.01
CA GLU A 83 4.74 -10.41 5.95
C GLU A 83 5.04 -8.91 6.13
N PRO A 84 6.03 -8.53 6.95
CA PRO A 84 6.40 -7.13 7.12
C PRO A 84 7.24 -6.60 5.93
N ILE A 85 7.03 -5.35 5.55
CA ILE A 85 7.96 -4.59 4.70
C ILE A 85 9.00 -3.95 5.63
N GLU A 86 10.07 -4.69 5.90
CA GLU A 86 11.09 -4.27 6.87
C GLU A 86 12.11 -3.30 6.29
N TRP A 87 12.39 -3.42 4.99
CA TRP A 87 13.48 -2.73 4.31
C TRP A 87 12.99 -1.91 3.13
N THR A 88 13.65 -0.78 2.89
CA THR A 88 13.50 -0.06 1.62
C THR A 88 13.98 -0.94 0.48
N TYR A 89 13.26 -0.88 -0.63
CA TYR A 89 13.54 -1.68 -1.81
C TYR A 89 14.88 -1.31 -2.45
N ASP A 90 15.16 -0.01 -2.53
CA ASP A 90 16.30 0.59 -3.22
C ASP A 90 17.57 0.60 -2.35
N THR A 91 17.49 1.10 -1.11
CA THR A 91 18.69 1.31 -0.26
C THR A 91 18.94 0.21 0.77
N ARG A 92 17.99 -0.73 0.95
CA ARG A 92 18.04 -1.77 1.99
C ARG A 92 18.20 -1.23 3.41
N GLU A 93 17.71 -0.01 3.65
CA GLU A 93 17.64 0.60 4.96
C GLU A 93 16.30 0.27 5.64
N LYS A 94 16.19 0.48 6.96
CA LYS A 94 14.92 0.25 7.65
C LYS A 94 13.79 1.06 7.01
N ALA A 95 12.67 0.41 6.74
CA ALA A 95 11.55 0.99 5.99
C ALA A 95 10.80 2.07 6.79
N LEU A 96 10.56 1.84 8.09
CA LEU A 96 9.87 2.75 8.99
C LEU A 96 10.50 2.72 10.40
N ARG A 97 10.42 3.82 11.16
CA ARG A 97 11.05 3.92 12.49
C ARG A 97 10.35 3.14 13.59
N ARG A 98 9.04 3.39 13.75
CA ARG A 98 8.21 2.98 14.91
C ARG A 98 7.11 1.99 14.55
N LYS A 99 6.87 1.81 13.25
CA LYS A 99 5.78 1.01 12.69
C LYS A 99 6.35 0.04 11.68
N GLN A 100 5.58 -0.99 11.35
CA GLN A 100 5.82 -1.85 10.21
C GLN A 100 4.52 -1.94 9.41
N ILE A 101 4.63 -1.81 8.08
CA ILE A 101 3.53 -2.16 7.19
C ILE A 101 3.63 -3.66 6.95
N CYS A 102 2.56 -4.36 7.25
CA CYS A 102 2.42 -5.78 7.06
C CYS A 102 1.44 -6.05 5.93
N VAL A 103 1.78 -7.00 5.07
CA VAL A 103 1.06 -7.27 3.83
C VAL A 103 0.69 -8.74 3.74
N LYS A 104 -0.55 -9.02 3.36
CA LYS A 104 -1.05 -10.36 3.11
C LYS A 104 -1.31 -10.54 1.63
N ARG A 105 -0.64 -11.52 1.03
CA ARG A 105 -0.75 -11.87 -0.38
C ARG A 105 -1.41 -13.24 -0.50
N LEU A 106 -2.58 -13.29 -1.12
CA LEU A 106 -3.35 -14.53 -1.35
C LEU A 106 -3.63 -14.70 -2.83
N LEU A 107 -3.61 -15.92 -3.37
CA LEU A 107 -3.90 -16.16 -4.79
C LEU A 107 -5.29 -15.62 -5.19
N ARG A 108 -5.45 -15.16 -6.45
CA ARG A 108 -6.67 -14.47 -6.92
C ARG A 108 -7.92 -15.36 -6.74
N LYS A 109 -7.74 -16.68 -6.83
CA LYS A 109 -8.80 -17.68 -6.62
C LYS A 109 -9.29 -17.75 -5.15
N GLN A 110 -8.48 -17.35 -4.19
CA GLN A 110 -8.73 -17.44 -2.74
C GLN A 110 -9.45 -16.21 -2.18
N VAL A 111 -9.45 -15.07 -2.88
CA VAL A 111 -10.02 -13.81 -2.39
C VAL A 111 -11.36 -13.47 -3.04
N THR A 112 -12.25 -12.84 -2.29
CA THR A 112 -13.52 -12.26 -2.78
C THR A 112 -13.38 -10.79 -3.16
N ASP A 113 -12.42 -10.12 -2.54
CA ASP A 113 -12.16 -8.70 -2.60
C ASP A 113 -10.65 -8.45 -2.38
N ALA A 114 -10.15 -7.34 -2.89
CA ALA A 114 -8.74 -6.96 -2.79
C ALA A 114 -8.61 -5.44 -2.65
N VAL A 115 -7.55 -4.98 -1.99
CA VAL A 115 -7.29 -3.56 -1.72
C VAL A 115 -7.06 -2.83 -3.04
N CYS A 116 -8.02 -2.09 -3.58
CA CYS A 116 -7.92 -1.44 -4.88
C CYS A 116 -7.33 -0.02 -4.86
N GLU A 117 -6.99 0.49 -3.69
CA GLU A 117 -6.52 1.87 -3.50
C GLU A 117 -5.87 1.95 -2.13
N ILE A 118 -4.70 2.59 -2.05
CA ILE A 118 -4.08 2.97 -0.78
C ILE A 118 -3.89 4.48 -0.87
N SER A 119 -4.27 5.16 0.20
CA SER A 119 -4.30 6.62 0.28
C SER A 119 -3.75 7.05 1.62
N ILE A 120 -2.95 8.10 1.62
CA ILE A 120 -2.39 8.68 2.84
C ILE A 120 -2.97 10.07 3.02
N PHE A 121 -3.47 10.36 4.22
CA PHE A 121 -4.07 11.64 4.56
C PHE A 121 -3.23 12.36 5.62
N ALA A 122 -3.02 13.66 5.46
CA ALA A 122 -2.18 14.46 6.33
C ALA A 122 -2.97 15.28 7.36
N ARG A 123 -4.24 15.61 7.06
CA ARG A 123 -5.09 16.45 7.92
C ARG A 123 -6.24 15.67 8.54
N GLN A 124 -6.72 14.63 7.86
CA GLN A 124 -7.80 13.78 8.36
C GLN A 124 -7.37 12.97 9.60
N LYS A 125 -8.22 12.97 10.62
CA LYS A 125 -8.04 12.15 11.84
C LYS A 125 -8.79 10.82 11.79
N LYS A 126 -9.64 10.64 10.77
CA LYS A 126 -10.45 9.44 10.54
C LYS A 126 -10.50 9.14 9.05
N PRO A 127 -10.63 7.87 8.63
CA PRO A 127 -10.75 7.52 7.22
C PRO A 127 -11.96 8.24 6.59
N PRO A 128 -11.81 8.91 5.43
CA PRO A 128 -12.93 9.56 4.77
C PRO A 128 -13.76 8.54 3.96
N GLY A 129 -15.08 8.72 3.94
CA GLY A 129 -15.99 7.94 3.08
C GLY A 129 -15.91 6.44 3.33
N ASN A 130 -15.65 5.67 2.27
CA ASN A 130 -15.57 4.20 2.29
C ASN A 130 -14.12 3.67 2.40
N HIS A 131 -13.19 4.48 2.89
CA HIS A 131 -11.85 4.00 3.20
C HIS A 131 -11.84 3.22 4.51
N TYR A 132 -11.07 2.14 4.53
CA TYR A 132 -10.70 1.39 5.72
C TYR A 132 -9.41 1.98 6.32
N TYR A 133 -9.32 1.93 7.64
CA TYR A 133 -8.15 2.40 8.40
C TYR A 133 -7.10 1.29 8.50
N ALA A 134 -5.88 1.54 8.03
CA ALA A 134 -4.75 0.64 8.29
C ALA A 134 -3.98 1.02 9.55
N GLY A 135 -3.82 2.32 9.81
CA GLY A 135 -3.04 2.82 10.94
C GLY A 135 -2.56 4.26 10.75
N ASP A 136 -1.83 4.77 11.74
CA ASP A 136 -1.18 6.08 11.72
C ASP A 136 0.35 5.93 11.72
N ILE A 137 1.01 6.67 10.82
CA ILE A 137 2.47 6.76 10.72
C ILE A 137 2.88 8.21 10.94
N ASP A 138 3.35 8.53 12.14
CA ASP A 138 3.81 9.87 12.55
C ASP A 138 2.84 11.01 12.15
N GLY A 139 1.54 10.79 12.41
CA GLY A 139 0.46 11.73 12.12
C GLY A 139 -0.08 11.67 10.70
N LEU A 140 0.40 10.74 9.87
CA LEU A 140 -0.14 10.45 8.54
C LEU A 140 -1.06 9.24 8.62
N LEU A 141 -2.31 9.44 8.22
CA LEU A 141 -3.34 8.40 8.26
C LEU A 141 -3.21 7.50 7.02
N LEU A 142 -2.80 6.25 7.21
CA LEU A 142 -2.75 5.25 6.16
C LEU A 142 -4.11 4.56 6.03
N CYS A 143 -4.68 4.63 4.84
CA CYS A 143 -6.01 4.13 4.52
C CYS A 143 -6.00 3.34 3.23
N PHE A 144 -7.04 2.52 3.02
CA PHE A 144 -7.21 1.77 1.79
C PHE A 144 -8.68 1.52 1.45
N LYS A 145 -8.98 1.06 0.23
CA LYS A 145 -10.33 0.62 -0.17
C LYS A 145 -10.28 -0.80 -0.72
N TYR A 146 -11.29 -1.62 -0.45
CA TYR A 146 -11.48 -2.89 -1.14
C TYR A 146 -12.36 -2.76 -2.39
N ARG A 147 -12.14 -3.62 -3.38
CA ARG A 147 -13.09 -3.89 -4.47
C ARG A 147 -13.29 -5.39 -4.65
N PRO A 148 -14.49 -5.82 -5.06
CA PRO A 148 -14.74 -7.21 -5.42
C PRO A 148 -13.78 -7.71 -6.51
N VAL A 149 -13.21 -8.88 -6.29
CA VAL A 149 -12.43 -9.62 -7.28
C VAL A 149 -13.35 -10.63 -7.94
N TYR A 150 -13.87 -10.32 -9.13
CA TYR A 150 -14.72 -11.29 -9.83
C TYR A 150 -13.89 -12.51 -10.23
N LYS A 151 -14.25 -13.66 -9.64
CA LYS A 151 -13.72 -14.98 -9.99
C LYS A 151 -14.30 -15.38 -11.34
N ARG A 152 -13.45 -15.83 -12.27
CA ARG A 152 -13.93 -16.48 -13.49
C ARG A 152 -14.47 -17.85 -13.06
N PHE A 153 -15.79 -17.99 -13.00
CA PHE A 153 -16.39 -19.32 -12.88
C PHE A 153 -16.06 -20.07 -14.17
N ARG A 154 -15.20 -21.09 -14.08
CA ARG A 154 -15.08 -22.09 -15.14
C ARG A 154 -16.37 -22.90 -15.06
N ARG A 155 -17.25 -22.78 -16.06
CA ARG A 155 -18.31 -23.77 -16.26
C ARG A 155 -17.58 -25.08 -16.59
N GLU A 156 -17.51 -25.98 -15.61
CA GLU A 156 -17.31 -27.39 -15.91
C GLU A 156 -18.64 -27.86 -16.52
N GLY A 157 -18.56 -28.37 -17.74
CA GLY A 157 -19.68 -28.96 -18.47
C GLY A 157 -19.90 -30.40 -18.09
#